data_AF-A0A381QDP1-F1
#
_entry.id   AF-A0A381QDP1-F1
#
_cell.length_a   1.000
_cell.length_b   1.000
_cell.length_c   1.000
_cell.angle_alpha   90.00
_cell.angle_beta   90.00
_cell.angle_gamma   90.00
#
_symmetry.space_group_name_H-M   'P 1'
#
loop_
_entity.id
_entity.type
_entity.pdbx_description
1 polymer ?
#
loop_
_entity_poly.entity_id
_entity_poly.type
_entity_poly.pdbx_seq_one_letter_code
_entity_poly.pdbx_strand_id
1 'polypeptide(L)'
;MERLGIEHVELTKAACTGAGVLQEKNLKMGDILNVRTFAMAEQMGLPIMVLCSTCQGVMSQANHRVKRDPEYLAEINKHLESEELEYKGTTTVKHLLWAIIEDIGLDKLKETFTRELTGMNMAPFYGCYMVRPSDALEFSSNPQRETSLEDLIQSVGSNVTDFAGKTACCGFPILFINQANSMKMVANHTGTAKDLGADAMVTPCPLCHLNLDGYQPKARRQVRGDKADLPVIHVPQLIGLAMGMSEKTLGLKKHIVSTKKIVRMAEALPAKV
;
A
#
# COMPACT_ATOMS: atom_id res chain seq x y z
N MET A 1 10.90 -6.77 -7.99
CA MET A 1 11.39 -7.84 -7.11
C MET A 1 12.77 -8.29 -7.53
N GLU A 2 12.96 -8.79 -8.76
CA GLU A 2 14.29 -9.20 -9.26
C GLU A 2 15.38 -8.12 -9.09
N ARG A 3 15.13 -6.89 -9.54
CA ARG A 3 16.05 -5.74 -9.35
C ARG A 3 16.31 -5.36 -7.89
N LEU A 4 15.46 -5.81 -6.97
CA LEU A 4 15.61 -5.59 -5.53
C LEU A 4 16.24 -6.80 -4.83
N GLY A 5 16.59 -7.87 -5.56
CA GLY A 5 17.08 -9.11 -4.97
C GLY A 5 16.06 -9.84 -4.11
N ILE A 6 14.76 -9.58 -4.30
CA ILE A 6 13.69 -10.23 -3.53
C ILE A 6 13.23 -11.50 -4.27
N GLU A 7 13.65 -12.64 -3.74
CA GLU A 7 13.05 -13.93 -4.09
C GLU A 7 11.63 -14.01 -3.51
N HIS A 8 10.68 -14.46 -4.32
CA HIS A 8 9.28 -14.53 -3.92
C HIS A 8 8.62 -15.75 -4.55
N VAL A 9 7.68 -16.32 -3.80
CA VAL A 9 6.79 -17.38 -4.27
C VAL A 9 5.36 -16.90 -4.14
N GLU A 10 4.57 -17.11 -5.18
CA GLU A 10 3.15 -16.77 -5.18
C GLU A 10 2.35 -17.82 -4.38
N LEU A 11 1.60 -17.37 -3.38
CA LEU A 11 0.61 -18.20 -2.69
C LEU A 11 -0.68 -18.27 -3.53
N THR A 12 -0.68 -19.12 -4.55
CA THR A 12 -1.77 -19.23 -5.53
C THR A 12 -3.13 -19.64 -4.96
N LYS A 13 -3.15 -20.28 -3.78
CA LYS A 13 -4.37 -20.66 -3.06
C LYS A 13 -4.75 -19.69 -1.94
N ALA A 14 -4.05 -18.57 -1.78
CA ALA A 14 -4.39 -17.58 -0.75
C ALA A 14 -5.77 -16.96 -1.03
N ALA A 15 -6.56 -16.80 0.03
CA ALA A 15 -7.87 -16.19 -0.08
C ALA A 15 -7.79 -14.65 -0.01
N CYS A 16 -8.89 -13.98 -0.35
CA CYS A 16 -9.03 -12.56 -0.04
C CYS A 16 -8.96 -12.34 1.47
N THR A 17 -8.28 -11.28 1.91
CA THR A 17 -8.18 -10.91 3.33
C THR A 17 -9.52 -10.46 3.92
N GLY A 18 -10.53 -10.16 3.09
CA GLY A 18 -11.83 -9.64 3.50
C GLY A 18 -11.91 -8.12 3.57
N ALA A 19 -10.79 -7.42 3.30
CA ALA A 19 -10.69 -5.96 3.23
C ALA A 19 -11.24 -5.19 4.45
N GLY A 20 -11.30 -5.83 5.62
CA GLY A 20 -11.91 -5.29 6.85
C GLY A 20 -13.42 -5.44 6.91
N VAL A 21 -14.12 -5.44 5.77
CA VAL A 21 -15.58 -5.56 5.66
C VAL A 21 -16.07 -6.93 6.16
N LEU A 22 -15.33 -7.99 5.87
CA LEU A 22 -15.69 -9.32 6.35
C LEU A 22 -15.58 -9.40 7.88
N GLN A 23 -14.53 -8.83 8.45
CA GLN A 23 -14.28 -8.81 9.89
C GLN A 23 -15.34 -7.99 10.64
N GLU A 24 -15.84 -6.91 10.04
CA GLU A 24 -16.96 -6.13 10.57
C GLU A 24 -18.25 -6.97 10.68
N LYS A 25 -18.49 -7.87 9.72
CA LYS A 25 -19.69 -8.71 9.69
C LYS A 25 -19.54 -9.99 10.51
N ASN A 26 -18.40 -10.66 10.41
CA ASN A 26 -18.07 -11.90 11.09
C ASN A 26 -16.55 -11.98 11.29
N LEU A 27 -16.10 -11.55 12.46
CA LEU A 27 -14.68 -11.49 12.83
C LEU A 27 -14.00 -12.85 12.71
N LYS A 28 -14.61 -13.90 13.26
CA LYS A 28 -14.05 -15.26 13.25
C LYS A 28 -13.87 -15.78 11.83
N MET A 29 -14.85 -15.59 10.95
CA MET A 29 -14.72 -15.97 9.53
C MET A 29 -13.57 -15.24 8.85
N GLY A 30 -13.43 -13.93 9.11
CA GLY A 30 -12.30 -13.15 8.62
C GLY A 30 -10.96 -13.69 9.13
N ASP A 31 -10.88 -14.07 10.41
CA ASP A 31 -9.66 -14.64 10.99
C ASP A 31 -9.33 -16.01 10.41
N ILE A 32 -10.31 -16.90 10.22
CA ILE A 32 -10.10 -18.22 9.58
C ILE A 32 -9.43 -18.06 8.21
N LEU A 33 -9.93 -17.15 7.36
CA LEU A 33 -9.37 -16.95 6.01
C LEU A 33 -7.93 -16.40 6.03
N ASN A 34 -7.64 -15.48 6.95
CA ASN A 34 -6.29 -14.91 7.06
C ASN A 34 -5.31 -15.92 7.69
N VAL A 35 -5.72 -16.65 8.73
CA VAL A 35 -4.90 -17.68 9.39
C VAL A 35 -4.63 -18.86 8.46
N ARG A 36 -5.59 -19.25 7.62
CA ARG A 36 -5.35 -20.21 6.54
C ARG A 36 -4.19 -19.76 5.64
N THR A 37 -4.14 -18.48 5.29
CA THR A 37 -3.05 -17.92 4.47
C THR A 37 -1.73 -17.90 5.25
N PHE A 38 -1.76 -17.66 6.57
CA PHE A 38 -0.57 -17.74 7.41
C PHE A 38 -0.02 -19.18 7.49
N ALA A 39 -0.89 -20.17 7.71
CA ALA A 39 -0.52 -21.59 7.75
C ALA A 39 0.18 -22.04 6.45
N MET A 40 -0.34 -21.61 5.29
CA MET A 40 0.29 -21.90 4.00
C MET A 40 1.72 -21.35 3.90
N ALA A 41 1.95 -20.11 4.34
CA ALA A 41 3.28 -19.51 4.33
C ALA A 41 4.21 -20.16 5.38
N GLU A 42 3.66 -20.49 6.55
CA GLU A 42 4.38 -21.15 7.64
C GLU A 42 4.88 -22.54 7.25
N GLN A 43 4.06 -23.31 6.55
CA GLN A 43 4.44 -24.64 6.05
C GLN A 43 5.63 -24.57 5.07
N MET A 44 5.78 -23.45 4.36
CA MET A 44 6.92 -23.19 3.48
C MET A 44 8.12 -22.60 4.22
N GLY A 45 7.99 -22.25 5.50
CA GLY A 45 9.02 -21.57 6.30
C GLY A 45 9.30 -20.14 5.83
N LEU A 46 8.33 -19.48 5.18
CA LEU A 46 8.52 -18.16 4.57
C LEU A 46 7.65 -17.08 5.25
N PRO A 47 8.13 -15.82 5.30
CA PRO A 47 7.30 -14.68 5.68
C PRO A 47 6.31 -14.32 4.56
N ILE A 48 5.27 -13.57 4.89
CA ILE A 48 4.31 -13.05 3.91
C ILE A 48 4.66 -11.60 3.60
N MET A 49 4.84 -11.31 2.31
CA MET A 49 4.94 -9.96 1.78
C MET A 49 3.62 -9.54 1.12
N VAL A 50 3.10 -8.37 1.50
CA VAL A 50 1.88 -7.78 0.89
C VAL A 50 2.17 -6.46 0.19
N LEU A 51 1.43 -6.19 -0.88
CA LEU A 51 1.52 -4.94 -1.68
C LEU A 51 0.43 -3.94 -1.34
N CYS A 52 -0.42 -4.23 -0.36
CA CYS A 52 -1.62 -3.46 -0.05
C CYS A 52 -1.68 -3.14 1.42
N SER A 53 -1.82 -1.84 1.75
CA SER A 53 -2.04 -1.41 3.14
C SER A 53 -3.20 -2.13 3.82
N THR A 54 -4.32 -2.33 3.13
CA THR A 54 -5.50 -3.01 3.70
C THR A 54 -5.20 -4.46 4.01
N CYS A 55 -4.48 -5.17 3.12
CA CYS A 55 -4.04 -6.53 3.42
C CYS A 55 -3.10 -6.56 4.62
N GLN A 56 -2.13 -5.64 4.68
CA GLN A 56 -1.22 -5.51 5.83
C GLN A 56 -2.01 -5.37 7.12
N GLY A 57 -2.87 -4.36 7.24
CA GLY A 57 -3.56 -4.09 8.49
C GLY A 57 -4.58 -5.16 8.88
N VAL A 58 -5.29 -5.77 7.92
CA VAL A 58 -6.22 -6.86 8.21
C VAL A 58 -5.48 -8.11 8.68
N MET A 59 -4.42 -8.49 7.97
CA MET A 59 -3.61 -9.66 8.31
C MET A 59 -2.87 -9.45 9.63
N SER A 60 -2.25 -8.28 9.85
CA SER A 60 -1.62 -7.93 11.11
C SER A 60 -2.58 -8.06 12.30
N GLN A 61 -3.81 -7.54 12.17
CA GLN A 61 -4.81 -7.66 13.24
C GLN A 61 -5.22 -9.11 13.52
N ALA A 62 -5.45 -9.92 12.48
CA ALA A 62 -5.78 -11.33 12.64
C ALA A 62 -4.64 -12.10 13.31
N ASN A 63 -3.42 -11.90 12.82
CA ASN A 63 -2.21 -12.54 13.35
C ASN A 63 -1.98 -12.15 14.82
N HIS A 64 -2.16 -10.87 15.12
CA HIS A 64 -2.03 -10.34 16.46
C HIS A 64 -3.04 -10.91 17.45
N ARG A 65 -4.30 -11.11 17.04
CA ARG A 65 -5.33 -11.77 17.87
C ARG A 65 -4.93 -13.21 18.18
N VAL A 66 -4.64 -14.02 17.16
CA VAL A 66 -4.37 -15.45 17.37
C VAL A 66 -3.05 -15.71 18.11
N LYS A 67 -2.03 -14.86 17.97
CA LYS A 67 -0.78 -15.01 18.75
C LYS A 67 -0.94 -14.70 20.24
N ARG A 68 -1.96 -13.91 20.61
CA ARG A 68 -2.23 -13.52 22.00
C ARG A 68 -3.21 -14.47 22.72
N ASP A 69 -3.91 -15.30 21.96
CA ASP A 69 -4.93 -16.19 22.48
C ASP A 69 -4.73 -17.62 21.90
N PRO A 70 -3.98 -18.48 22.62
CA PRO A 70 -3.73 -19.86 22.19
C PRO A 70 -5.01 -20.71 22.06
N GLU A 71 -6.03 -20.45 22.88
CA GLU A 71 -7.30 -21.18 22.81
C GLU A 71 -8.06 -20.80 21.54
N TYR A 72 -8.11 -19.51 21.23
CA TYR A 72 -8.68 -19.02 19.97
C TYR A 72 -7.91 -19.52 18.75
N LEU A 73 -6.57 -19.56 18.79
CA LEU A 73 -5.78 -20.16 17.72
C LEU A 73 -6.13 -21.64 17.52
N ALA A 74 -6.25 -22.41 18.60
CA ALA A 74 -6.66 -23.81 18.53
C ALA A 74 -8.07 -23.97 17.95
N GLU A 75 -9.01 -23.08 18.28
CA GLU A 75 -10.35 -23.05 17.68
C GLU A 75 -10.30 -22.76 16.18
N ILE A 76 -9.48 -21.81 15.74
CA ILE A 76 -9.30 -21.48 14.32
C ILE A 76 -8.67 -22.65 13.56
N ASN A 77 -7.65 -23.30 14.13
CA ASN A 77 -6.96 -24.43 13.51
C ASN A 77 -7.90 -25.62 13.21
N LYS A 78 -8.94 -25.84 14.03
CA LYS A 78 -9.97 -26.86 13.73
C LYS A 78 -10.66 -26.66 12.38
N HIS A 79 -10.77 -25.42 11.92
CA HIS A 79 -11.36 -25.11 10.60
C HIS A 79 -10.39 -25.38 9.44
N LEU A 80 -9.10 -25.58 9.72
CA LEU A 80 -8.05 -25.78 8.73
C LEU A 80 -7.67 -27.26 8.55
N GLU A 81 -8.08 -28.13 9.47
CA GLU A 81 -7.78 -29.57 9.48
C GLU A 81 -8.13 -30.27 8.16
N SER A 82 -9.26 -29.92 7.55
CA SER A 82 -9.69 -30.51 6.26
C SER A 82 -8.78 -30.18 5.08
N GLU A 83 -7.92 -29.17 5.22
CA GLU A 83 -6.93 -28.78 4.23
C GLU A 83 -5.51 -29.19 4.62
N GLU A 84 -5.35 -29.99 5.68
CA GLU A 84 -4.06 -30.42 6.22
C GLU A 84 -3.15 -29.23 6.61
N LEU A 85 -3.78 -28.13 7.03
CA LEU A 85 -3.11 -26.91 7.45
C LEU A 85 -3.22 -26.72 8.97
N GLU A 86 -2.14 -26.24 9.58
CA GLU A 86 -2.08 -25.84 10.98
C GLU A 86 -1.24 -24.56 11.07
N TYR A 87 -1.71 -23.56 11.81
CA TYR A 87 -0.93 -22.36 12.11
C TYR A 87 -0.39 -22.38 13.54
N LYS A 88 0.91 -22.14 13.69
CA LYS A 88 1.68 -22.17 14.95
C LYS A 88 2.09 -20.78 15.43
N GLY A 89 1.71 -19.72 14.72
CA GLY A 89 1.97 -18.35 15.18
C GLY A 89 3.37 -17.82 14.83
N THR A 90 4.12 -18.44 13.92
CA THR A 90 5.51 -18.06 13.63
C THR A 90 5.65 -17.13 12.43
N THR A 91 4.72 -17.16 11.48
CA THR A 91 4.74 -16.28 10.30
C THR A 91 4.65 -14.80 10.67
N THR A 92 5.39 -13.98 9.93
CA THR A 92 5.34 -12.52 9.94
C THR A 92 4.68 -12.01 8.65
N VAL A 93 3.95 -10.90 8.75
CA VAL A 93 3.31 -10.24 7.61
C VAL A 93 3.91 -8.86 7.47
N LYS A 94 4.58 -8.59 6.36
CA LYS A 94 5.27 -7.32 6.12
C LYS A 94 4.85 -6.69 4.80
N HIS A 95 4.61 -5.39 4.83
CA HIS A 95 4.26 -4.64 3.64
C HIS A 95 5.51 -4.39 2.81
N LEU A 96 5.44 -4.43 1.48
CA LEU A 96 6.60 -4.23 0.61
C LEU A 96 7.38 -2.95 0.94
N LEU A 97 6.69 -1.84 1.21
CA LEU A 97 7.34 -0.58 1.61
C LEU A 97 8.28 -0.79 2.81
N TRP A 98 7.78 -1.49 3.83
CA TRP A 98 8.55 -1.77 5.04
C TRP A 98 9.63 -2.80 4.79
N ALA A 99 9.38 -3.84 3.99
CA ALA A 99 10.42 -4.80 3.61
C ALA A 99 11.58 -4.11 2.88
N ILE A 100 11.29 -3.16 1.99
CA ILE A 100 12.31 -2.38 1.30
C ILE A 100 13.11 -1.51 2.27
N ILE A 101 12.45 -0.83 3.20
CA ILE A 101 13.14 0.12 4.11
C ILE A 101 13.88 -0.62 5.22
N GLU A 102 13.25 -1.60 5.85
CA GLU A 102 13.76 -2.31 7.03
C GLU A 102 14.76 -3.41 6.67
N ASP A 103 14.49 -4.18 5.59
CA ASP A 103 15.28 -5.38 5.27
C ASP A 103 16.33 -5.11 4.18
N ILE A 104 16.02 -4.27 3.18
CA ILE A 104 16.98 -3.88 2.13
C ILE A 104 17.76 -2.63 2.54
N GLY A 105 17.07 -1.62 3.06
CA GLY A 105 17.63 -0.31 3.36
C GLY A 105 17.59 0.65 2.16
N LEU A 106 17.33 1.93 2.45
CA LEU A 106 17.19 2.96 1.41
C LEU A 106 18.48 3.22 0.63
N ASP A 107 19.65 3.02 1.24
CA ASP A 107 20.93 3.23 0.56
C ASP A 107 21.16 2.18 -0.54
N LYS A 108 20.95 0.89 -0.23
CA LYS A 108 20.98 -0.18 -1.24
C LYS A 108 19.90 0.00 -2.29
N LEU A 109 18.70 0.47 -1.90
CA LEU A 109 17.64 0.76 -2.86
C LEU A 109 18.10 1.82 -3.88
N LYS A 110 18.77 2.89 -3.44
CA LYS A 110 19.26 3.97 -4.30
C LYS A 110 20.29 3.50 -5.33
N GLU A 111 21.08 2.48 -5.02
CA GLU A 111 22.04 1.87 -5.96
C GLU A 111 21.34 1.25 -7.19
N THR A 112 20.07 0.86 -7.05
CA THR A 112 19.27 0.31 -8.17
C THR A 112 18.69 1.37 -9.10
N PHE A 113 18.77 2.65 -8.72
CA PHE A 113 18.16 3.74 -9.47
C PHE A 113 19.05 4.18 -10.63
N THR A 114 18.45 4.28 -11.80
CA THR A 114 19.11 4.81 -13.00
C THR A 114 18.82 6.30 -13.20
N ARG A 115 17.96 6.90 -12.37
CA ARG A 115 17.62 8.32 -12.39
C ARG A 115 17.09 8.77 -11.04
N GLU A 116 17.41 10.01 -10.68
CA GLU A 116 16.80 10.69 -9.54
C GLU A 116 15.65 11.55 -10.03
N LEU A 117 14.47 11.37 -9.45
CA LEU A 117 13.22 12.04 -9.77
C LEU A 117 13.15 13.47 -9.18
N THR A 118 14.24 14.23 -9.39
CA THR A 118 14.39 15.60 -8.90
C THR A 118 13.41 16.57 -9.57
N GLY A 119 13.07 17.65 -8.86
CA GLY A 119 12.15 18.67 -9.34
C GLY A 119 10.68 18.23 -9.40
N MET A 120 10.34 17.06 -8.83
CA MET A 120 8.96 16.62 -8.64
C MET A 120 8.55 16.75 -7.18
N ASN A 121 7.33 17.23 -6.96
CA ASN A 121 6.71 17.28 -5.64
C ASN A 121 5.69 16.15 -5.50
N MET A 122 5.83 15.31 -4.48
CA MET A 122 5.03 14.10 -4.30
C MET A 122 4.33 14.12 -2.95
N ALA A 123 3.01 13.94 -2.95
CA ALA A 123 2.21 13.89 -1.73
C ALA A 123 2.08 12.43 -1.22
N PRO A 124 2.52 12.11 0.00
CA PRO A 124 2.37 10.77 0.55
C PRO A 124 0.91 10.47 0.94
N PHE A 125 0.38 9.32 0.58
CA PHE A 125 -0.93 8.84 1.06
C PHE A 125 -0.81 7.40 1.56
N TYR A 126 -0.66 7.24 2.88
CA TYR A 126 -0.42 5.97 3.55
C TYR A 126 -1.60 5.00 3.45
N GLY A 127 -2.82 5.54 3.47
CA GLY A 127 -4.01 4.76 3.74
C GLY A 127 -4.13 4.39 5.21
N CYS A 128 -5.35 4.06 5.63
CA CYS A 128 -5.67 3.88 7.04
C CYS A 128 -5.00 2.65 7.67
N TYR A 129 -4.87 1.55 6.94
CA TYR A 129 -4.39 0.27 7.48
C TYR A 129 -2.87 0.14 7.58
N MET A 130 -2.11 1.14 7.12
CA MET A 130 -0.66 1.22 7.37
C MET A 130 -0.30 2.04 8.61
N VAL A 131 -1.27 2.72 9.22
CA VAL A 131 -1.02 3.60 10.38
C VAL A 131 -1.82 3.19 11.62
N ARG A 132 -2.90 2.41 11.45
CA ARG A 132 -3.75 1.94 12.56
C ARG A 132 -4.31 0.52 12.32
N PRO A 133 -4.45 -0.31 13.37
CA PRO A 133 -4.07 -0.02 14.77
C PRO A 133 -2.57 -0.22 15.01
N SER A 134 -1.93 0.76 15.67
CA SER A 134 -0.46 0.84 15.81
C SER A 134 0.16 -0.31 16.59
N ASP A 135 -0.57 -0.92 17.54
CA ASP A 135 -0.14 -2.11 18.30
C ASP A 135 0.00 -3.33 17.38
N ALA A 136 -1.02 -3.66 16.59
CA ALA A 136 -0.96 -4.77 15.64
C ALA A 136 0.03 -4.54 14.49
N LEU A 137 0.37 -3.28 14.23
CA LEU A 137 1.37 -2.88 13.24
C LEU A 137 2.77 -2.68 13.85
N GLU A 138 2.95 -2.97 15.14
CA GLU A 138 4.25 -2.99 15.83
C GLU A 138 5.02 -1.65 15.74
N PHE A 139 4.31 -0.53 15.76
CA PHE A 139 4.92 0.81 15.64
C PHE A 139 5.83 1.15 16.83
N SER A 140 5.56 0.61 18.03
CA SER A 140 6.42 0.79 19.20
C SER A 140 7.84 0.25 18.98
N SER A 141 7.95 -0.84 18.22
CA SER A 141 9.22 -1.49 17.90
C SER A 141 9.82 -0.96 16.58
N ASN A 142 9.01 -0.31 15.75
CA ASN A 142 9.39 0.18 14.41
C ASN A 142 8.89 1.62 14.17
N PRO A 143 9.35 2.62 14.96
CA PRO A 143 8.84 3.99 14.88
C PRO A 143 9.07 4.65 13.51
N GLN A 144 10.08 4.22 12.76
CA GLN A 144 10.40 4.70 11.41
C GLN A 144 9.28 4.42 10.39
N ARG A 145 8.31 3.54 10.71
CA ARG A 145 7.14 3.30 9.86
C ARG A 145 6.28 4.56 9.68
N GLU A 146 6.32 5.50 10.64
CA GLU A 146 5.57 6.77 10.59
C GLU A 146 5.96 7.69 9.43
N THR A 147 7.22 7.62 8.98
CA THR A 147 7.76 8.46 7.89
C THR A 147 8.16 7.65 6.67
N SER A 148 7.90 6.34 6.66
CA SER A 148 8.35 5.40 5.62
C SER A 148 8.03 5.81 4.17
N LEU A 149 6.89 6.48 3.92
CA LEU A 149 6.52 6.92 2.58
C LEU A 149 7.23 8.21 2.18
N GLU A 150 7.40 9.15 3.12
CA GLU A 150 8.25 10.34 2.94
C GLU A 150 9.69 9.92 2.66
N ASP A 151 10.24 9.01 3.45
CA ASP A 151 11.61 8.52 3.31
C ASP A 151 11.83 7.87 1.93
N LEU A 152 10.85 7.10 1.45
CA LEU A 152 10.89 6.55 0.08
C LEU A 152 10.83 7.66 -0.98
N ILE A 153 9.93 8.64 -0.85
CA ILE A 153 9.80 9.76 -1.80
C ILE A 153 11.11 10.55 -1.88
N GLN A 154 11.73 10.84 -0.73
CA GLN A 154 13.02 11.52 -0.68
C GLN A 154 14.13 10.66 -1.26
N SER A 155 14.10 9.33 -1.03
CA SER A 155 15.12 8.41 -1.55
C SER A 155 15.21 8.40 -3.08
N VAL A 156 14.07 8.58 -3.77
CA VAL A 156 14.03 8.68 -5.24
C VAL A 156 14.41 10.07 -5.74
N GLY A 157 14.71 11.03 -4.86
CA GLY A 157 15.12 12.40 -5.20
C GLY A 157 13.97 13.41 -5.35
N SER A 158 12.72 13.00 -5.07
CA SER A 158 11.55 13.89 -5.13
C SER A 158 11.35 14.64 -3.80
N ASN A 159 10.69 15.80 -3.87
CA ASN A 159 10.28 16.55 -2.68
C ASN A 159 8.98 16.00 -2.11
N VAL A 160 8.83 16.06 -0.78
CA VAL A 160 7.58 15.69 -0.11
C VAL A 160 6.66 16.90 -0.02
N THR A 161 5.45 16.78 -0.56
CA THR A 161 4.36 17.73 -0.29
C THR A 161 3.59 17.25 0.94
N ASP A 162 3.91 17.82 2.09
CA ASP A 162 3.20 17.48 3.33
C ASP A 162 1.78 18.06 3.36
N PHE A 163 0.82 17.26 3.80
CA PHE A 163 -0.58 17.68 3.94
C PHE A 163 -1.29 16.83 4.99
N ALA A 164 -2.29 17.42 5.66
CA ALA A 164 -2.99 16.78 6.77
C ALA A 164 -3.72 15.47 6.41
N GLY A 165 -4.06 15.26 5.12
CA GLY A 165 -4.79 14.10 4.65
C GLY A 165 -3.94 12.83 4.45
N LYS A 166 -2.62 12.88 4.63
CA LYS A 166 -1.71 11.76 4.31
C LYS A 166 -1.98 10.45 5.06
N THR A 167 -2.55 10.53 6.26
CA THR A 167 -2.94 9.37 7.11
C THR A 167 -4.45 9.14 7.17
N ALA A 168 -5.23 9.90 6.39
CA ALA A 168 -6.68 9.80 6.37
C ALA A 168 -7.16 8.56 5.61
N CYS A 169 -8.45 8.23 5.78
CA CYS A 169 -9.09 7.22 4.94
C CYS A 169 -9.28 7.78 3.52
N CYS A 170 -9.10 6.94 2.49
CA CYS A 170 -9.35 7.31 1.09
C CYS A 170 -10.83 7.31 0.72
N GLY A 171 -11.69 6.74 1.57
CA GLY A 171 -13.14 6.62 1.34
C GLY A 171 -13.58 5.37 0.57
N PHE A 172 -12.67 4.42 0.28
CA PHE A 172 -13.02 3.18 -0.43
C PHE A 172 -14.05 2.31 0.30
N PRO A 173 -13.96 2.05 1.63
CA PRO A 173 -14.92 1.16 2.31
C PRO A 173 -16.38 1.64 2.24
N ILE A 174 -16.60 2.95 2.15
CA ILE A 174 -17.94 3.54 2.09
C ILE A 174 -18.39 3.84 0.65
N LEU A 175 -17.57 3.54 -0.37
CA LEU A 175 -17.82 3.92 -1.76
C LEU A 175 -19.19 3.45 -2.28
N PHE A 176 -19.60 2.22 -1.93
CA PHE A 176 -20.84 1.61 -2.41
C PHE A 176 -22.06 1.88 -1.52
N ILE A 177 -21.84 2.37 -0.29
CA ILE A 177 -22.91 2.61 0.70
C ILE A 177 -23.20 4.11 0.86
N ASN A 178 -22.15 4.94 0.85
CA ASN A 178 -22.20 6.39 0.95
C ASN A 178 -21.23 7.03 -0.04
N GLN A 179 -21.58 6.88 -1.32
CA GLN A 179 -20.75 7.38 -2.42
C GLN A 179 -20.50 8.89 -2.34
N ALA A 180 -21.49 9.67 -1.93
CA ALA A 180 -21.37 11.13 -1.83
C ALA A 180 -20.23 11.55 -0.90
N ASN A 181 -20.12 10.94 0.29
CA ASN A 181 -19.01 11.22 1.20
C ASN A 181 -17.69 10.64 0.70
N SER A 182 -17.68 9.46 0.06
CA SER A 182 -16.46 8.94 -0.57
C SER A 182 -15.91 9.90 -1.63
N MET A 183 -16.77 10.48 -2.48
CA MET A 183 -16.36 11.45 -3.49
C MET A 183 -15.81 12.74 -2.87
N LYS A 184 -16.42 13.24 -1.78
CA LYS A 184 -15.88 14.38 -1.02
C LYS A 184 -14.48 14.09 -0.49
N MET A 185 -14.24 12.88 0.04
CA MET A 185 -12.92 12.49 0.53
C MET A 185 -11.88 12.46 -0.60
N VAL A 186 -12.21 11.84 -1.74
CA VAL A 186 -11.32 11.83 -2.92
C VAL A 186 -10.98 13.25 -3.36
N ALA A 187 -12.00 14.10 -3.57
CA ALA A 187 -11.80 15.47 -4.03
C ALA A 187 -10.99 16.32 -3.04
N ASN A 188 -11.24 16.17 -1.74
CA ASN A 188 -10.52 16.92 -0.72
C ASN A 188 -9.05 16.50 -0.65
N HIS A 189 -8.76 15.20 -0.64
CA HIS A 189 -7.38 14.71 -0.53
C HIS A 189 -6.55 15.05 -1.75
N THR A 190 -7.03 14.74 -2.96
CA THR A 190 -6.27 15.01 -4.19
C THR A 190 -6.22 16.49 -4.52
N GLY A 191 -7.31 17.22 -4.25
CA GLY A 191 -7.38 18.66 -4.43
C GLY A 191 -6.44 19.41 -3.48
N THR A 192 -6.45 19.09 -2.18
CA THR A 192 -5.58 19.75 -1.20
C THR A 192 -4.10 19.50 -1.50
N ALA A 193 -3.72 18.25 -1.79
CA ALA A 193 -2.34 17.94 -2.17
C ALA A 193 -1.89 18.72 -3.41
N LYS A 194 -2.79 18.86 -4.39
CA LYS A 194 -2.53 19.63 -5.61
C LYS A 194 -2.44 21.14 -5.36
N ASP A 195 -3.33 21.70 -4.55
CA ASP A 195 -3.31 23.11 -4.18
C ASP A 195 -1.99 23.48 -3.46
N LEU A 196 -1.40 22.52 -2.74
CA LEU A 196 -0.08 22.62 -2.10
C LEU A 196 1.10 22.34 -3.06
N GLY A 197 0.84 22.16 -4.35
CA GLY A 197 1.87 22.05 -5.38
C GLY A 197 2.39 20.63 -5.65
N ALA A 198 1.67 19.58 -5.22
CA ALA A 198 2.03 18.21 -5.58
C ALA A 198 1.84 17.97 -7.10
N ASP A 199 2.83 17.35 -7.73
CA ASP A 199 2.77 16.84 -9.09
C ASP A 199 2.07 15.49 -9.18
N ALA A 200 2.19 14.66 -8.14
CA ALA A 200 1.44 13.41 -7.99
C ALA A 200 1.29 13.02 -6.50
N MET A 201 0.37 12.10 -6.24
CA MET A 201 0.19 11.45 -4.95
C MET A 201 0.78 10.04 -5.00
N VAL A 202 1.50 9.62 -3.96
CA VAL A 202 2.11 8.29 -3.87
C VAL A 202 1.36 7.47 -2.84
N THR A 203 0.99 6.23 -3.17
CA THR A 203 0.27 5.36 -2.24
C THR A 203 0.82 3.92 -2.23
N PRO A 204 0.92 3.26 -1.06
CA PRO A 204 1.26 1.85 -0.93
C PRO A 204 0.02 0.94 -0.99
N CYS A 205 -1.14 1.45 -1.39
CA CYS A 205 -2.39 0.70 -1.32
C CYS A 205 -3.14 0.67 -2.65
N PRO A 206 -3.31 -0.51 -3.27
CA PRO A 206 -4.11 -0.65 -4.48
C PRO A 206 -5.58 -0.23 -4.29
N LEU A 207 -6.18 -0.43 -3.11
CA LEU A 207 -7.54 0.05 -2.84
C LEU A 207 -7.62 1.58 -2.72
N CYS A 208 -6.60 2.21 -2.13
CA CYS A 208 -6.53 3.68 -2.12
C CYS A 208 -6.31 4.20 -3.55
N HIS A 209 -5.43 3.56 -4.32
CA HIS A 209 -5.23 3.88 -5.73
C HIS A 209 -6.53 3.78 -6.53
N LEU A 210 -7.28 2.67 -6.40
CA LEU A 210 -8.55 2.46 -7.08
C LEU A 210 -9.55 3.58 -6.80
N ASN A 211 -9.61 4.08 -5.56
CA ASN A 211 -10.53 5.17 -5.22
C ASN A 211 -10.01 6.54 -5.65
N LEU A 212 -8.75 6.85 -5.32
CA LEU A 212 -8.15 8.17 -5.53
C LEU A 212 -7.88 8.47 -7.00
N ASP A 213 -7.49 7.47 -7.80
CA ASP A 213 -7.35 7.60 -9.25
C ASP A 213 -8.71 7.41 -9.95
N GLY A 214 -9.38 6.29 -9.66
CA GLY A 214 -10.54 5.84 -10.41
C GLY A 214 -11.75 6.76 -10.33
N TYR A 215 -11.95 7.41 -9.17
CA TYR A 215 -13.11 8.28 -8.93
C TYR A 215 -12.79 9.77 -8.99
N GLN A 216 -11.53 10.15 -9.20
CA GLN A 216 -11.14 11.56 -9.25
C GLN A 216 -11.94 12.39 -10.25
N PRO A 217 -12.17 11.94 -11.50
CA PRO A 217 -12.94 12.71 -12.47
C PRO A 217 -14.39 12.99 -12.01
N LYS A 218 -15.01 12.03 -11.31
CA LYS A 218 -16.35 12.16 -10.76
C LYS A 218 -16.35 13.07 -9.52
N ALA A 219 -15.43 12.82 -8.60
CA ALA A 219 -15.27 13.58 -7.36
C ALA A 219 -15.01 15.07 -7.64
N ARG A 220 -14.09 15.37 -8.57
CA ARG A 220 -13.79 16.73 -9.01
C ARG A 220 -15.04 17.46 -9.52
N ARG A 221 -15.79 16.84 -10.45
CA ARG A 221 -17.01 17.42 -11.04
C ARG A 221 -18.09 17.70 -9.99
N GLN A 222 -18.23 16.82 -9.01
CA GLN A 222 -19.29 16.91 -8.00
C GLN A 222 -18.97 17.85 -6.84
N VAL A 223 -17.69 18.05 -6.52
CA VAL A 223 -17.28 18.67 -5.25
C VAL A 223 -16.47 19.95 -5.44
N ARG A 224 -15.51 19.99 -6.38
CA ARG A 224 -14.55 21.11 -6.51
C ARG A 224 -14.79 22.01 -7.72
N GLY A 225 -15.36 21.48 -8.80
CA GLY A 225 -15.63 22.25 -10.02
C GLY A 225 -14.39 22.69 -10.82
N ASP A 226 -13.16 22.44 -10.33
CA ASP A 226 -11.92 22.66 -11.08
C ASP A 226 -11.77 21.67 -12.26
N LYS A 227 -10.79 21.89 -13.16
CA LYS A 227 -10.56 21.05 -14.35
C LYS A 227 -9.40 20.06 -14.21
N ALA A 228 -8.72 20.03 -13.08
CA ALA A 228 -7.36 19.50 -13.05
C ALA A 228 -7.22 18.39 -12.01
N ASP A 229 -7.01 17.16 -12.46
CA ASP A 229 -6.78 15.99 -11.60
C ASP A 229 -5.28 15.85 -11.21
N LEU A 230 -4.99 15.12 -10.12
CA LEU A 230 -3.67 14.78 -9.59
C LEU A 230 -3.37 13.29 -9.86
N PRO A 231 -2.30 12.95 -10.61
CA PRO A 231 -1.91 11.56 -10.84
C PRO A 231 -1.65 10.81 -9.52
N VAL A 232 -2.02 9.54 -9.44
CA VAL A 232 -1.78 8.69 -8.27
C VAL A 232 -0.82 7.57 -8.66
N ILE A 233 0.34 7.48 -8.01
CA ILE A 233 1.41 6.53 -8.31
C ILE A 233 1.50 5.49 -7.18
N HIS A 234 1.49 4.20 -7.52
CA HIS A 234 1.70 3.15 -6.53
C HIS A 234 3.19 3.02 -6.17
N VAL A 235 3.54 2.62 -4.93
CA VAL A 235 4.95 2.52 -4.48
C VAL A 235 5.91 1.78 -5.45
N PRO A 236 5.60 0.57 -5.96
CA PRO A 236 6.43 -0.12 -6.95
C PRO A 236 6.54 0.64 -8.27
N GLN A 237 5.53 1.44 -8.65
CA GLN A 237 5.59 2.27 -9.85
C GLN A 237 6.56 3.44 -9.66
N LEU A 238 6.57 4.08 -8.49
CA LEU A 238 7.53 5.13 -8.16
C LEU A 238 8.97 4.60 -8.18
N ILE A 239 9.21 3.47 -7.52
CA ILE A 239 10.50 2.79 -7.51
C ILE A 239 10.91 2.39 -8.94
N GLY A 240 9.99 1.81 -9.70
CA GLY A 240 10.24 1.43 -11.08
C GLY A 240 10.56 2.62 -12.00
N LEU A 241 9.94 3.78 -11.78
CA LEU A 241 10.29 5.02 -12.48
C LEU A 241 11.73 5.45 -12.18
N ALA A 242 12.15 5.40 -10.91
CA ALA A 242 13.52 5.70 -10.50
C ALA A 242 14.55 4.68 -11.05
N MET A 243 14.14 3.42 -11.22
CA MET A 243 14.91 2.37 -11.89
C MET A 243 14.94 2.51 -13.43
N GLY A 244 14.25 3.50 -14.01
CA GLY A 244 14.20 3.75 -15.46
C GLY A 244 13.34 2.74 -16.22
N MET A 245 12.38 2.10 -15.56
CA MET A 245 11.43 1.19 -16.22
C MET A 245 10.46 1.98 -17.10
N SER A 246 10.10 1.41 -18.25
CA SER A 246 9.19 2.06 -19.19
C SER A 246 7.77 2.22 -18.62
N GLU A 247 7.06 3.26 -19.06
CA GLU A 247 5.64 3.47 -18.74
C GLU A 247 4.75 2.26 -19.08
N LYS A 248 5.14 1.49 -20.11
CA LYS A 248 4.44 0.27 -20.55
C LYS A 248 4.58 -0.83 -19.51
N THR A 249 5.81 -1.08 -19.05
CA THR A 249 6.09 -2.10 -18.02
C THR A 249 5.42 -1.76 -16.69
N LEU A 250 5.40 -0.47 -16.33
CA LEU A 250 4.79 0.01 -15.09
C LEU A 250 3.26 0.13 -15.17
N GLY A 251 2.67 -0.06 -16.36
CA GLY A 251 1.23 0.03 -16.57
C GLY A 251 0.65 1.44 -16.38
N LEU A 252 1.47 2.49 -16.48
CA LEU A 252 1.06 3.88 -16.19
C LEU A 252 -0.01 4.41 -17.16
N LYS A 253 -0.13 3.80 -18.35
CA LYS A 253 -1.21 4.11 -19.32
C LYS A 253 -2.59 3.59 -18.92
N LYS A 254 -2.67 2.72 -17.90
CA LYS A 254 -3.94 2.16 -17.41
C LYS A 254 -4.61 3.05 -16.35
N HIS A 255 -3.91 4.09 -15.87
CA HIS A 255 -4.44 5.04 -14.90
C HIS A 255 -5.57 5.85 -15.53
N ILE A 256 -6.56 6.20 -14.72
CA ILE A 256 -7.68 7.07 -15.11
C ILE A 256 -7.20 8.52 -15.21
N VAL A 257 -6.41 8.98 -14.23
CA VAL A 257 -5.75 10.29 -14.28
C VAL A 257 -4.43 10.17 -15.02
N SER A 258 -4.18 11.10 -15.96
CA SER A 258 -3.02 11.00 -16.85
C SER A 258 -1.70 11.17 -16.12
N THR A 259 -0.85 10.14 -16.20
CA THR A 259 0.53 10.14 -15.67
C THR A 259 1.57 10.72 -16.64
N LYS A 260 1.17 11.18 -17.83
CA LYS A 260 2.08 11.63 -18.90
C LYS A 260 3.03 12.75 -18.46
N LYS A 261 2.58 13.68 -17.62
CA LYS A 261 3.42 14.76 -17.09
C LYS A 261 4.58 14.17 -16.27
N ILE A 262 4.27 13.27 -15.34
CA ILE A 262 5.25 12.59 -14.49
C ILE A 262 6.25 11.79 -15.32
N VAL A 263 5.78 11.04 -16.32
CA VAL A 263 6.66 10.27 -17.22
C VAL A 263 7.60 11.19 -18.00
N ARG A 264 7.10 12.30 -18.54
CA ARG A 264 7.94 13.26 -19.27
C ARG A 264 8.98 13.93 -18.38
N MET A 265 8.60 14.34 -17.17
CA MET A 265 9.55 14.86 -16.18
C MET A 265 10.60 13.77 -15.85
N ALA A 266 10.12 12.53 -15.66
CA ALA A 266 10.84 11.26 -15.68
C ALA A 266 12.02 11.22 -16.65
N GLU A 267 11.66 11.28 -17.92
CA GLU A 267 12.52 11.03 -19.06
C GLU A 267 13.43 12.21 -19.41
N ALA A 268 13.08 13.42 -18.98
CA ALA A 268 13.90 14.61 -19.16
C ALA A 268 15.10 14.67 -18.21
N LEU A 269 15.10 13.87 -17.14
CA LEU A 269 16.17 13.83 -16.15
C LEU A 269 17.36 12.98 -16.66
N PRO A 270 18.59 13.40 -16.37
CA PRO A 270 19.78 12.65 -16.80
C PRO A 270 19.80 11.26 -16.14
N ALA A 271 20.31 10.28 -16.88
CA ALA A 271 20.62 8.99 -16.27
C ALA A 271 21.76 9.16 -15.26
N LYS A 272 21.69 8.44 -14.14
CA LYS A 272 22.84 8.24 -13.25
C LYS A 272 23.94 7.53 -14.03
N VAL A 273 25.15 8.10 -13.99
CA VAL A 273 26.39 7.52 -14.53
C VAL A 273 26.85 6.41 -13.61
#